data_AF-A0A7T8GZD0-F1
#
_entry.id   AF-A0A7T8GZD0-F1
#
_cell.length_a   1.000
_cell.length_b   1.000
_cell.length_c   1.000
_cell.angle_alpha   90.00
_cell.angle_beta   90.00
_cell.angle_gamma   90.00
#
_symmetry.space_group_name_H-M   'P 1'
#
loop_
_entity.id
_entity.type
_entity.pdbx_description
1 polymer ?
#
loop_
_entity_poly.entity_id
_entity_poly.type
_entity_poly.pdbx_seq_one_letter_code
_entity_poly.pdbx_strand_id
1 'polypeptide(L)'
;MQGNYEFGISRVIKSLEPYNKKLGTDTWFYAKRCFLSLIENLSKHMISVRDSVIEECISFLDHCEIYGRGVKTVIEQPLEETQVHKGKNTVTYEARLLKALLLQLQME
;
A
#
# COMPACT_ATOMS: atom_id res chain seq x y z
N MET A 1 -6.83 -20.71 6.69
CA MET A 1 -6.49 -19.40 7.31
C MET A 1 -7.51 -18.36 6.85
N GLN A 2 -8.78 -18.57 7.23
CA GLN A 2 -9.92 -17.76 6.81
C GLN A 2 -10.35 -16.93 8.03
N GLY A 3 -10.25 -15.60 7.93
CA GLY A 3 -10.43 -14.65 9.04
C GLY A 3 -9.09 -14.32 9.73
N ASN A 4 -8.50 -13.13 9.66
CA ASN A 4 -9.06 -11.79 9.59
C ASN A 4 -8.16 -10.90 8.71
N TYR A 5 -8.54 -10.64 7.46
CA TYR A 5 -7.85 -9.66 6.61
C TYR A 5 -7.80 -8.29 7.28
N GLU A 6 -8.89 -7.90 7.96
CA GLU A 6 -8.98 -6.69 8.77
C GLU A 6 -7.89 -6.62 9.87
N PHE A 7 -7.66 -7.73 10.58
CA PHE A 7 -6.64 -7.76 11.63
C PHE A 7 -5.22 -7.69 11.04
N GLY A 8 -5.00 -8.38 9.93
CA GLY A 8 -3.73 -8.36 9.22
C GLY A 8 -3.38 -6.95 8.73
N ILE A 9 -4.34 -6.28 8.06
CA ILE A 9 -4.10 -4.96 7.49
C ILE A 9 -3.91 -3.89 8.55
N SER A 10 -4.71 -3.88 9.63
CA SER A 10 -4.51 -2.90 10.72
C SER A 10 -3.16 -3.09 11.41
N ARG A 11 -2.62 -4.32 11.49
CA ARG A 11 -1.26 -4.55 12.01
C ARG A 11 -0.18 -3.99 11.07
N VAL A 12 -0.36 -4.14 9.75
CA VAL A 12 0.54 -3.54 8.76
C VAL A 12 0.57 -2.03 8.93
N ILE A 13 -0.61 -1.38 8.96
CA ILE A 13 -0.76 0.07 9.11
C ILE A 13 -0.01 0.56 10.36
N LYS A 14 -0.32 -0.01 11.53
CA LYS A 14 0.32 0.35 12.81
C LYS A 14 1.82 0.10 12.83
N SER A 15 2.31 -0.90 12.10
CA SER A 15 3.75 -1.22 12.10
C SER A 15 4.60 -0.12 11.44
N LEU A 16 4.00 0.69 10.55
CA LEU A 16 4.68 1.79 9.86
C LEU A 16 4.60 3.12 10.62
N GLU A 17 3.96 3.17 11.79
CA GLU A 17 3.91 4.38 12.61
C GLU A 17 5.14 4.52 13.53
N PRO A 18 5.78 5.70 13.61
CA PRO A 18 5.47 6.92 12.86
C PRO A 18 6.05 6.90 11.44
N TYR A 19 5.25 7.32 10.47
CA TYR A 19 5.55 7.19 9.03
C TYR A 19 6.86 7.86 8.61
N ASN A 20 7.17 9.03 9.17
CA ASN A 20 8.40 9.75 8.89
C ASN A 20 9.70 9.02 9.31
N LYS A 21 9.60 7.97 10.13
CA LYS A 21 10.75 7.16 10.56
C LYS A 21 10.76 5.75 9.99
N LYS A 22 9.58 5.15 9.83
CA LYS A 22 9.46 3.73 9.48
C LYS A 22 9.06 3.47 8.04
N LEU A 23 8.59 4.48 7.30
CA LEU A 23 8.29 4.35 5.87
C LEU A 23 9.61 4.40 5.09
N GLY A 24 10.04 3.23 4.61
CA GLY A 24 11.24 3.06 3.79
C GLY A 24 10.96 2.10 2.65
N THR A 25 11.95 1.88 1.78
CA THR A 25 11.80 1.02 0.59
C THR A 25 11.36 -0.40 0.97
N ASP A 26 12.04 -1.04 1.92
CA ASP A 26 11.73 -2.41 2.34
C ASP A 26 10.37 -2.51 3.02
N THR A 27 10.09 -1.63 4.00
CA THR A 27 8.81 -1.67 4.73
C THR A 27 7.64 -1.41 3.81
N TRP A 28 7.79 -0.50 2.84
CA TRP A 28 6.80 -0.27 1.81
C TRP A 28 6.63 -1.48 0.88
N PHE A 29 7.72 -2.16 0.50
CA PHE A 29 7.65 -3.35 -0.34
C PHE A 29 6.78 -4.46 0.27
N TYR A 30 6.88 -4.67 1.59
CA TYR A 30 5.98 -5.61 2.29
C TYR A 30 4.56 -5.06 2.42
N ALA A 31 4.40 -3.80 2.83
CA ALA A 31 3.08 -3.19 2.99
C ALA A 31 2.27 -3.19 1.68
N LYS A 32 2.87 -2.75 0.57
CA LYS A 32 2.26 -2.77 -0.77
C LYS A 32 1.70 -4.13 -1.14
N ARG A 33 2.43 -5.21 -0.88
CA ARG A 33 1.99 -6.57 -1.22
C ARG A 33 0.77 -7.00 -0.41
N CYS A 34 0.72 -6.62 0.88
CA CYS A 34 -0.47 -6.84 1.70
C CYS A 34 -1.70 -6.10 1.12
N PHE A 35 -1.53 -4.84 0.72
CA PHE A 35 -2.61 -4.06 0.11
C PHE A 35 -3.05 -4.60 -1.26
N LEU A 36 -2.11 -5.01 -2.12
CA LEU A 36 -2.45 -5.64 -3.39
C LEU A 36 -3.23 -6.94 -3.20
N SER A 37 -2.82 -7.78 -2.24
CA SER A 37 -3.57 -9.00 -1.92
C SER A 37 -4.97 -8.70 -1.38
N LEU A 38 -5.12 -7.66 -0.54
CA LEU A 38 -6.42 -7.20 -0.07
C LEU A 38 -7.31 -6.77 -1.24
N ILE A 39 -6.82 -5.87 -2.09
CA ILE A 39 -7.55 -5.34 -3.26
C ILE A 39 -7.94 -6.48 -4.21
N GLU A 40 -7.04 -7.42 -4.49
CA GLU A 40 -7.31 -8.58 -5.36
C GLU A 40 -8.44 -9.46 -4.80
N ASN A 41 -8.45 -9.71 -3.49
CA ASN A 41 -9.49 -10.52 -2.88
C ASN A 41 -10.84 -9.78 -2.80
N LEU A 42 -10.82 -8.45 -2.62
CA LEU A 42 -12.01 -7.61 -2.67
C LEU A 42 -12.61 -7.58 -4.09
N SER A 43 -11.79 -7.35 -5.12
CA SER A 43 -12.26 -7.27 -6.52
C SER A 43 -12.81 -8.59 -7.04
N LYS A 44 -12.35 -9.73 -6.50
CA LYS A 44 -12.89 -11.06 -6.80
C LYS A 44 -14.12 -11.42 -5.96
N HIS A 45 -14.59 -10.54 -5.08
CA HIS A 45 -15.64 -10.81 -4.08
C HIS A 45 -15.34 -12.05 -3.21
N MET A 46 -14.06 -12.40 -3.04
CA MET A 46 -13.63 -13.53 -2.21
C MET A 46 -13.69 -13.20 -0.73
N ILE A 47 -13.65 -11.92 -0.38
CA ILE A 47 -13.75 -11.39 0.98
C ILE A 47 -14.67 -10.18 1.01
N SER A 48 -15.16 -9.86 2.21
CA SER A 48 -15.83 -8.61 2.53
C SER A 48 -15.18 -8.03 3.79
N VAL A 49 -15.04 -6.71 3.84
CA VAL A 49 -14.42 -5.96 4.96
C VAL A 49 -15.33 -4.81 5.34
N ARG A 50 -15.24 -4.33 6.58
CA ARG A 50 -16.04 -3.18 7.03
C ARG A 50 -15.54 -1.89 6.40
N ASP A 51 -16.46 -0.96 6.16
CA ASP A 51 -16.15 0.38 5.63
C ASP A 51 -15.08 1.11 6.46
N SER A 52 -15.15 0.98 7.79
CA SER A 52 -14.15 1.55 8.70
C SER A 52 -12.72 1.08 8.42
N VAL A 53 -12.55 -0.16 7.93
CA VAL A 53 -11.23 -0.70 7.58
C VAL A 53 -10.76 -0.15 6.24
N ILE A 54 -11.67 0.06 5.29
CA ILE A 54 -11.34 0.73 4.03
C ILE A 54 -10.94 2.19 4.29
N GLU A 55 -11.65 2.89 5.16
CA GLU A 55 -11.28 4.25 5.59
C GLU A 55 -9.90 4.29 6.26
N GLU A 56 -9.59 3.34 7.15
CA GLU A 56 -8.26 3.20 7.76
C GLU A 56 -7.18 2.97 6.68
N CYS A 57 -7.47 2.13 5.68
CA CYS A 57 -6.59 1.88 4.54
C CYS A 57 -6.35 3.12 3.68
N ILE A 58 -7.41 3.89 3.37
CA ILE A 58 -7.32 5.13 2.59
C ILE A 58 -6.49 6.16 3.37
N SER A 59 -6.78 6.35 4.66
CA SER A 59 -6.03 7.25 5.53
C SER A 59 -4.56 6.86 5.59
N PHE A 60 -4.23 5.58 5.75
CA PHE A 60 -2.86 5.10 5.69
C PHE A 60 -2.16 5.47 4.37
N LEU A 61 -2.84 5.25 3.23
CA LEU A 61 -2.28 5.58 1.92
C LEU A 61 -2.08 7.09 1.72
N ASP A 62 -2.93 7.94 2.30
CA ASP A 62 -2.73 9.40 2.31
C ASP A 62 -1.48 9.79 3.10
N HIS A 63 -1.24 9.16 4.25
CA HIS A 63 0.00 9.37 5.01
C HIS A 63 1.22 8.91 4.20
N CYS A 64 1.15 7.74 3.56
CA CYS A 64 2.21 7.28 2.67
C CYS A 64 2.42 8.21 1.47
N GLU A 65 1.36 8.84 0.95
CA GLU A 65 1.46 9.86 -0.09
C GLU A 65 2.27 11.08 0.38
N ILE A 66 1.97 11.58 1.58
CA ILE A 66 2.60 12.76 2.18
C ILE A 66 4.08 12.50 2.52
N TYR A 67 4.36 11.40 3.24
CA TYR A 67 5.70 11.08 3.75
C TYR A 67 6.58 10.34 2.73
N GLY A 68 6.00 9.76 1.68
CA GLY A 68 6.67 8.91 0.71
C GLY A 68 7.39 9.63 -0.44
N ARG A 69 7.40 10.97 -0.48
CA ARG A 69 7.91 11.72 -1.66
C ARG A 69 9.38 11.45 -1.93
N GLY A 70 10.17 11.31 -0.86
CA GLY A 70 11.60 11.00 -0.92
C GLY A 70 11.94 9.51 -0.87
N VAL A 71 10.94 8.62 -0.71
CA VAL A 71 11.16 7.19 -0.52
C VAL A 71 11.03 6.47 -1.86
N LYS A 72 12.11 5.80 -2.28
CA LYS A 72 12.11 5.00 -3.51
C LYS A 72 11.39 3.67 -3.30
N THR A 73 10.80 3.12 -4.36
CA THR A 73 10.06 1.84 -4.31
C THR A 73 10.86 0.65 -4.82
N VAL A 74 12.01 0.91 -5.43
CA VAL A 74 12.94 -0.08 -5.97
C VAL A 74 14.32 0.22 -5.39
N ILE A 75 14.98 -0.81 -4.86
CA ILE A 75 16.41 -0.76 -4.57
C ILE A 75 17.08 -1.09 -5.90
N GLU A 76 17.66 -0.09 -6.57
CA GLU A 76 18.41 -0.30 -7.80
C GLU A 76 19.58 -1.24 -7.50
N GLN A 77 19.52 -2.48 -8.00
CA GLN A 77 20.69 -3.35 -7.96
C GLN A 77 21.69 -2.85 -9.00
N PRO A 78 22.98 -2.69 -8.67
CA PRO A 78 23.99 -2.13 -9.58
C PRO A 78 24.12 -2.84 -10.94
N LEU A 79 23.56 -4.05 -11.08
CA LEU A 79 23.68 -4.93 -12.23
C LEU A 79 22.37 -5.11 -13.01
N GLU A 80 21.24 -4.58 -12.52
CA GLU A 80 19.93 -4.72 -13.18
C GLU A 80 19.57 -3.45 -13.96
N GLU A 81 19.65 -3.50 -15.29
CA GLU A 81 19.10 -2.49 -16.19
C GLU A 81 17.56 -2.55 -16.21
N THR A 82 16.92 -2.34 -15.06
CA THR A 82 15.48 -2.12 -15.06
C THR A 82 15.24 -0.68 -15.50
N GLN A 83 14.67 -0.47 -16.68
CA GLN A 83 14.22 0.86 -17.13
C GLN A 83 13.06 1.33 -16.25
N VAL A 84 13.38 1.82 -15.05
CA VAL A 84 12.36 2.36 -14.15
C VAL A 84 11.96 3.73 -14.68
N HIS A 85 10.69 3.88 -15.07
CA HIS A 85 10.15 5.16 -15.51
C HIS A 85 10.43 6.25 -14.46
N LYS A 86 11.16 7.30 -14.87
CA LYS A 86 11.44 8.48 -14.04
C LYS A 86 10.12 9.09 -13.57
N GLY A 87 9.79 8.92 -12.29
CA GLY A 87 8.55 9.43 -11.66
C GLY A 87 7.57 8.36 -11.17
N LYS A 88 7.72 7.09 -11.55
CA LYS A 88 6.90 5.97 -11.04
C LYS A 88 7.59 5.15 -9.95
N ASN A 89 8.66 5.68 -9.37
CA ASN A 89 9.54 4.96 -8.44
C ASN A 89 9.50 5.50 -7.01
N THR A 90 8.39 6.13 -6.61
CA THR A 90 8.23 6.68 -5.27
C THR A 90 7.03 6.07 -4.56
N VAL A 91 7.13 5.98 -3.24
CA VAL A 91 6.03 5.49 -2.39
C VAL A 91 4.79 6.35 -2.60
N THR A 92 4.97 7.66 -2.76
CA THR A 92 3.87 8.58 -3.11
C THR A 92 3.12 8.15 -4.37
N TYR A 93 3.82 7.78 -5.44
CA TYR A 93 3.17 7.36 -6.68
C TYR A 93 2.39 6.05 -6.48
N GLU A 94 3.00 5.05 -5.86
CA GLU A 94 2.35 3.75 -5.65
C GLU A 94 1.18 3.85 -4.65
N ALA A 95 1.28 4.68 -3.61
CA ALA A 95 0.21 4.91 -2.65
C ALA A 95 -1.04 5.51 -3.31
N ARG A 96 -0.88 6.49 -4.21
CA ARG A 96 -2.00 7.04 -5.00
C ARG A 96 -2.67 5.98 -5.87
N LEU A 97 -1.88 5.12 -6.49
CA LEU A 97 -2.40 4.05 -7.34
C LEU A 97 -3.25 3.06 -6.52
N LEU A 98 -2.73 2.60 -5.39
CA LEU A 98 -3.47 1.71 -4.48
C LEU A 98 -4.74 2.38 -3.94
N LYS A 99 -4.68 3.68 -3.62
CA LYS A 99 -5.85 4.43 -3.14
C LYS A 99 -6.92 4.52 -4.23
N ALA A 100 -6.53 4.82 -5.47
CA ALA A 100 -7.45 4.87 -6.59
C ALA A 100 -8.16 3.54 -6.82
N LEU A 101 -7.43 2.41 -6.73
CA LEU A 101 -8.01 1.07 -6.85
C LEU A 101 -9.02 0.78 -5.73
N LEU A 102 -8.70 1.12 -4.48
CA LEU A 102 -9.62 0.95 -3.36
C LEU A 102 -10.89 1.80 -3.51
N LEU A 103 -10.75 3.06 -3.93
CA LEU A 103 -11.90 3.95 -4.16
C LEU A 103 -12.79 3.45 -5.30
N GLN A 104 -12.21 2.89 -6.37
CA GLN A 104 -12.99 2.28 -7.46
C GLN A 104 -13.87 1.13 -6.94
N LEU A 105 -13.31 0.27 -6.09
CA LEU A 105 -14.05 -0.85 -5.48
C LEU A 105 -15.14 -0.41 -4.48
N GLN A 106 -15.09 0.81 -3.94
CA GLN A 106 -16.16 1.34 -3.09
C GLN A 106 -17.34 1.92 -3.89
N MET A 107 -17.13 2.22 -5.17
CA MET A 107 -18.14 2.83 -6.04
C MET A 107 -18.94 1.81 -6.87
N GLU A 108 -18.55 0.53 -6.80
CA GLU A 108 -19.22 -0.62 -7.42
C GLU A 108 -20.25 -1.25 -6.47
#